data_AF-A0A7I4Z3P8-F1
#
_entry.id   AF-A0A7I4Z3P8-F1
#
_cell.length_a   1.000
_cell.length_b   1.000
_cell.length_c   1.000
_cell.angle_alpha   90.00
_cell.angle_beta   90.00
_cell.angle_gamma   90.00
#
_symmetry.space_group_name_H-M   'P 1'
#
loop_
_entity.id
_entity.type
_entity.pdbx_description
1 polymer ?
#
loop_
_entity_poly.entity_id
_entity_poly.type
_entity_poly.pdbx_seq_one_letter_code
_entity_poly.pdbx_strand_id
1 'polypeptide(L)'
;MARAVTSLTDRRQTLKRWREYFANISTVEFAHLAIPCAPPVHGPVQKITVNATITALEKMKSGKATGPDDLAADLWKSKGCNPAGWLTKFFNQVVKEKKCRRAATEHDDSNLKKEGQSWELHIRVWKAIQRTVP
;
A
#
# COMPACT_ATOMS: atom_id res chain seq x y z
N MET A 1 25.07 22.25 41.81
CA MET A 1 24.25 22.80 40.71
C MET A 1 24.03 21.70 39.68
N ALA A 2 22.99 20.88 39.83
CA ALA A 2 22.66 19.82 38.87
C ALA A 2 21.61 20.35 37.88
N ARG A 3 21.91 20.27 36.57
CA ARG A 3 20.96 20.63 35.51
C ARG A 3 19.89 19.54 35.44
N ALA A 4 18.65 19.90 35.74
CA ALA A 4 17.50 19.01 35.58
C ALA A 4 17.27 18.75 34.08
N VAL A 5 17.41 17.50 33.66
CA VAL A 5 16.94 17.04 32.34
C VAL A 5 15.42 17.03 32.42
N THR A 6 14.78 18.03 31.82
CA THR A 6 13.33 18.16 31.80
C THR A 6 12.71 16.98 31.07
N SER A 7 11.97 16.19 31.85
CA SER A 7 11.28 14.97 31.45
C SER A 7 10.31 15.17 30.28
N LEU A 8 10.38 14.27 29.29
CA LEU A 8 9.45 14.13 28.16
C LEU A 8 8.07 13.63 28.66
N THR A 9 7.24 14.48 29.30
CA THR A 9 6.04 13.97 30.01
C THR A 9 4.72 14.63 29.64
N ASP A 10 4.66 15.59 28.72
CA ASP A 10 3.37 16.10 28.24
C ASP A 10 3.00 15.55 26.85
N ARG A 11 1.99 14.67 26.83
CA ARG A 11 1.43 14.08 25.60
C ARG A 11 0.98 15.15 24.61
N ARG A 12 0.44 16.28 25.09
CA ARG A 12 -0.03 17.37 24.22
C ARG A 12 1.14 18.06 23.51
N GLN A 13 2.22 18.39 24.23
CA GLN A 13 3.45 18.93 23.65
C GLN A 13 4.11 17.94 22.68
N THR A 14 4.15 16.65 23.01
CA THR A 14 4.66 15.63 22.10
C THR A 14 3.85 15.62 20.80
N LEU A 15 2.51 15.51 20.87
CA LEU A 15 1.66 15.53 19.68
C LEU A 15 1.77 16.82 18.88
N LYS A 16 1.97 17.96 19.54
CA LYS A 16 2.20 19.26 18.88
C LYS A 16 3.50 19.24 18.07
N ARG A 17 4.62 18.83 18.69
CA ARG A 17 5.92 18.70 18.01
C ARG A 17 5.87 17.72 16.84
N TRP A 18 5.19 16.57 17.01
CA TRP A 18 4.99 15.61 15.93
C TRP A 18 4.18 16.20 14.77
N ARG A 19 3.14 16.98 15.06
CA ARG A 19 2.33 17.65 14.03
C ARG A 19 3.15 18.67 13.25
N GLU A 20 3.89 19.52 13.95
CA GLU A 20 4.74 20.56 13.34
C GLU A 20 5.85 19.94 12.49
N TYR A 21 6.51 18.89 13.00
CA TYR A 21 7.53 18.14 12.26
C TYR A 21 6.96 17.52 10.97
N PHE A 22 5.83 16.81 11.06
CA PHE A 22 5.22 16.19 9.88
C PHE A 22 4.73 17.23 8.87
N ALA A 23 4.11 18.31 9.31
CA ALA A 23 3.64 19.37 8.42
C ALA A 23 4.79 20.00 7.61
N ASN A 24 5.96 20.18 8.24
CA ASN A 24 7.15 20.71 7.58
C ASN A 24 7.71 19.74 6.52
N ILE A 25 7.82 18.45 6.83
CA ILE A 25 8.40 17.47 5.90
C ILE A 25 7.42 16.94 4.84
N SER A 26 6.10 17.07 5.06
CA SER A 26 5.07 16.52 4.17
C SER A 26 4.53 17.51 3.15
N THR A 27 4.88 18.79 3.25
CA THR A 27 4.47 19.85 2.29
C THR A 27 5.54 20.18 1.28
N VAL A 28 6.80 19.81 1.55
CA VAL A 28 7.89 19.97 0.59
C VAL A 28 7.84 18.78 -0.37
N GLU A 29 7.16 18.98 -1.50
CA GLU A 29 7.31 18.09 -2.64
C GLU A 29 8.78 18.15 -3.09
N PHE A 30 9.50 17.04 -2.92
CA PHE A 30 10.88 16.96 -3.37
C PHE A 30 10.91 17.19 -4.88
N ALA A 31 11.85 18.00 -5.37
CA ALA A 31 12.10 18.13 -6.80
C ALA A 31 12.39 16.74 -7.38
N HIS A 32 11.40 16.19 -8.08
CA HIS A 32 11.53 14.94 -8.79
C HIS A 32 11.39 15.22 -10.27
N LEU A 33 12.14 14.47 -11.07
CA LEU A 33 11.98 14.52 -12.51
C LEU A 33 10.52 14.21 -12.85
N ALA A 34 9.97 14.93 -13.83
CA ALA A 34 8.65 14.63 -14.34
C ALA A 34 8.58 13.14 -14.68
N ILE A 35 7.65 12.42 -14.05
CA ILE A 35 7.43 11.01 -14.34
C ILE A 35 7.06 10.94 -15.83
N PRO A 36 7.86 10.28 -16.69
CA PRO A 36 7.55 10.20 -18.10
C PRO A 36 6.17 9.56 -18.26
N CYS A 37 5.26 10.27 -18.93
CA CYS A 37 3.97 9.72 -19.26
C CYS A 37 4.20 8.53 -20.22
N ALA A 38 4.06 7.31 -19.71
CA ALA A 38 4.12 6.12 -20.53
C ALA A 38 2.82 6.04 -21.36
N PRO A 39 2.90 5.66 -22.65
CA PRO A 39 1.71 5.37 -23.43
C PRO A 39 0.83 4.35 -22.68
N PRO A 40 -0.50 4.54 -22.64
CA PRO A 40 -1.37 3.56 -22.02
C PRO A 40 -1.17 2.21 -22.71
N VAL A 41 -1.01 1.14 -21.94
CA VAL A 41 -0.97 -0.21 -22.51
C VAL A 41 -2.35 -0.53 -23.07
N HIS A 42 -2.46 -0.60 -24.40
CA HIS A 42 -3.69 -0.94 -25.09
C HIS A 42 -3.77 -2.45 -25.29
N GLY A 43 -4.82 -3.09 -24.76
CA GLY A 43 -5.08 -4.51 -24.95
C GLY A 43 -5.98 -5.10 -23.87
N PRO A 44 -6.54 -6.31 -24.07
CA PRO A 44 -7.26 -7.02 -23.04
C PRO A 44 -6.34 -7.28 -21.84
N VAL A 45 -6.74 -6.87 -20.64
CA VAL A 45 -6.01 -7.26 -19.42
C VAL A 45 -6.18 -8.77 -19.25
N GLN A 46 -5.07 -9.49 -19.16
CA GLN A 46 -5.11 -10.93 -18.91
C GLN A 46 -5.81 -11.22 -17.58
N LYS A 47 -6.71 -12.22 -17.58
CA LYS A 47 -7.36 -12.67 -16.35
C LYS A 47 -6.32 -13.37 -15.48
N ILE A 48 -6.35 -13.06 -14.19
CA ILE A 48 -5.53 -13.74 -13.20
C ILE A 48 -6.09 -15.14 -13.01
N THR A 49 -5.24 -16.16 -13.13
CA THR A 49 -5.61 -17.57 -12.93
C THR A 49 -5.40 -17.99 -11.48
N VAL A 50 -6.15 -19.00 -11.03
CA VAL A 50 -6.00 -19.54 -9.67
C VAL A 50 -4.58 -20.07 -9.45
N ASN A 51 -3.98 -20.70 -10.45
CA ASN A 51 -2.61 -21.21 -10.37
C ASN A 51 -1.59 -20.08 -10.14
N ALA A 52 -1.73 -18.95 -10.86
CA ALA A 52 -0.87 -17.79 -10.64
C ALA A 52 -0.99 -17.25 -9.20
N THR A 53 -2.21 -17.23 -8.66
CA THR A 53 -2.45 -16.83 -7.27
C THR A 53 -1.84 -17.82 -6.28
N ILE A 54 -1.96 -19.13 -6.50
CA ILE A 54 -1.32 -20.16 -5.65
C ILE A 54 0.20 -19.96 -5.65
N THR A 55 0.82 -19.86 -6.82
CA THR A 55 2.28 -19.66 -6.93
C THR A 55 2.72 -18.36 -6.25
N ALA A 56 1.92 -17.29 -6.35
CA ALA A 56 2.21 -16.03 -5.66
C ALA A 56 2.13 -16.18 -4.13
N LEU A 57 1.09 -16.86 -3.63
CA LEU A 57 0.94 -17.15 -2.21
C LEU A 57 2.10 -18.00 -1.67
N GLU A 58 2.51 -19.04 -2.39
CA GLU A 58 3.65 -19.89 -2.01
C GLU A 58 4.95 -19.09 -1.87
N LYS A 59 5.18 -18.12 -2.76
CA LYS A 59 6.36 -17.23 -2.75
C LYS A 59 6.38 -16.22 -1.61
N MET A 60 5.26 -15.97 -0.91
CA MET A 60 5.24 -15.06 0.24
C MET A 60 6.17 -15.57 1.34
N LYS A 61 6.82 -14.70 2.12
CA LYS A 61 7.66 -15.13 3.26
C LYS A 61 6.80 -15.29 4.52
N SER A 62 6.91 -16.43 5.20
CA SER A 62 6.30 -16.70 6.50
C SER A 62 7.05 -15.98 7.63
N GLY A 63 6.43 -15.89 8.81
CA GLY A 63 7.06 -15.31 10.01
C GLY A 63 7.40 -13.82 9.89
N LYS A 64 6.69 -13.09 9.02
CA LYS A 64 6.79 -11.64 8.92
C LYS A 64 5.75 -10.97 9.82
N ALA A 65 6.14 -9.83 10.38
CA ALA A 65 5.21 -8.99 11.13
C ALA A 65 4.01 -8.63 10.27
N THR A 66 2.83 -8.66 10.87
CA THR A 66 1.60 -8.38 10.18
C THR A 66 1.44 -6.90 9.86
N GLY A 67 0.74 -6.60 8.76
CA GLY A 67 0.38 -5.23 8.42
C GLY A 67 -0.74 -4.70 9.33
N PRO A 68 -1.22 -3.46 9.07
CA PRO A 68 -2.40 -2.90 9.75
C PRO A 68 -3.68 -3.71 9.53
N ASP A 69 -3.68 -4.64 8.57
CA ASP A 69 -4.74 -5.58 8.29
C ASP A 69 -4.79 -6.77 9.27
N ASP A 70 -3.73 -6.96 10.06
CA ASP A 70 -3.57 -8.10 10.99
C ASP A 70 -3.73 -9.49 10.32
N LEU A 71 -3.49 -9.58 9.00
CA LEU A 71 -3.49 -10.84 8.24
C LEU A 71 -2.07 -11.32 7.91
N ALA A 72 -1.59 -12.35 8.62
CA ALA A 72 -0.26 -12.91 8.41
C ALA A 72 -0.14 -13.70 7.08
N ALA A 73 1.07 -13.76 6.51
CA ALA A 73 1.32 -14.58 5.31
C ALA A 73 0.96 -16.07 5.52
N ASP A 74 1.12 -16.58 6.74
CA ASP A 74 0.80 -17.95 7.11
C ASP A 74 -0.72 -18.24 7.05
N LEU A 75 -1.55 -17.23 7.34
CA LEU A 75 -3.01 -17.33 7.17
C LEU A 75 -3.36 -17.52 5.69
N TRP A 76 -2.74 -16.73 4.81
CA TRP A 76 -2.93 -16.79 3.36
C TRP A 76 -2.38 -18.06 2.72
N LYS A 77 -1.42 -18.73 3.36
CA LYS A 77 -0.85 -20.01 2.93
C LYS A 77 -1.58 -21.22 3.53
N SER A 78 -2.46 -21.00 4.50
CA SER A 78 -3.15 -22.10 5.19
C SER A 78 -4.11 -22.83 4.23
N LYS A 79 -4.19 -24.16 4.38
CA LYS A 79 -5.07 -25.02 3.54
C LYS A 79 -6.56 -24.93 3.91
N GLY A 80 -6.88 -24.31 5.05
CA GLY A 80 -8.23 -24.35 5.64
C GLY A 80 -9.18 -23.28 5.10
N CYS A 81 -8.65 -22.12 4.73
CA CYS A 81 -9.37 -21.16 3.90
C CYS A 81 -9.09 -21.50 2.44
N ASN A 82 -9.93 -21.11 1.48
CA ASN A 82 -9.57 -21.12 0.05
C ASN A 82 -9.13 -19.72 -0.38
N PRO A 83 -7.98 -19.19 0.11
CA PRO A 83 -7.57 -17.82 -0.14
C PRO A 83 -7.26 -17.61 -1.62
N ALA A 84 -6.67 -18.61 -2.29
CA ALA A 84 -6.33 -18.52 -3.71
C ALA A 84 -7.56 -18.29 -4.59
N GLY A 85 -8.63 -19.06 -4.38
CA GLY A 85 -9.87 -18.92 -5.14
C GLY A 85 -10.55 -17.57 -4.89
N TRP A 86 -10.59 -17.12 -3.64
CA TRP A 86 -11.18 -15.83 -3.29
C TRP A 86 -10.38 -14.65 -3.85
N LEU A 87 -9.05 -14.61 -3.64
CA LEU A 87 -8.16 -13.56 -4.15
C LEU A 87 -8.22 -13.47 -5.67
N THR A 88 -8.27 -14.62 -6.36
CA THR A 88 -8.39 -14.65 -7.83
C THR A 88 -9.67 -13.97 -8.29
N LYS A 89 -10.81 -14.24 -7.64
CA LYS A 89 -12.08 -13.57 -7.96
C LYS A 89 -12.01 -12.07 -7.66
N PHE A 90 -11.48 -11.71 -6.49
CA PHE A 90 -11.34 -10.32 -6.06
C PHE A 90 -10.50 -9.49 -7.03
N PHE A 91 -9.28 -9.95 -7.38
CA PHE A 91 -8.42 -9.19 -8.29
C PHE A 91 -8.99 -9.10 -9.70
N ASN A 92 -9.62 -10.16 -10.21
CA ASN A 92 -10.30 -10.10 -11.50
C ASN A 92 -11.49 -9.12 -11.46
N GLN A 93 -12.20 -9.02 -10.34
CA GLN A 93 -13.25 -8.01 -10.15
C GLN A 93 -12.66 -6.59 -10.15
N VAL A 94 -11.59 -6.34 -9.38
CA VAL A 94 -10.91 -5.04 -9.36
C VAL A 94 -10.42 -4.67 -10.76
N VAL A 95 -9.81 -5.59 -11.50
CA VAL A 95 -9.35 -5.36 -12.88
C VAL A 95 -10.51 -5.03 -13.81
N LYS A 96 -11.65 -5.73 -13.67
CA LYS A 96 -12.86 -5.48 -14.45
C LYS A 96 -13.53 -4.14 -14.08
N GLU A 97 -13.51 -3.78 -12.80
CA GLU A 97 -14.11 -2.57 -12.24
C GLU A 97 -13.25 -1.32 -12.42
N LYS A 98 -11.98 -1.46 -12.87
CA LYS A 98 -11.16 -0.35 -13.36
C LYS A 98 -11.77 0.24 -14.66
N LYS A 99 -12.99 0.79 -14.56
CA LYS A 99 -13.27 2.11 -15.12
C LYS A 99 -12.17 3.01 -14.59
N CYS A 100 -11.19 3.28 -15.43
CA CYS A 100 -10.22 4.33 -15.20
C CYS A 100 -11.03 5.57 -14.79
N ARG A 101 -10.98 5.98 -13.53
CA ARG A 101 -11.59 7.25 -13.09
C ARG A 101 -10.69 8.34 -13.68
N ARG A 102 -10.78 8.53 -15.00
CA ARG A 102 -10.23 9.69 -15.71
C ARG A 102 -11.13 10.86 -15.37
N ALA A 103 -10.90 11.41 -14.19
CA ALA A 103 -11.25 12.76 -13.79
C ALA A 103 -10.67 12.90 -12.38
N ALA A 104 -9.42 13.36 -12.31
CA ALA A 104 -9.00 14.14 -11.16
C ALA A 104 -9.75 15.47 -11.27
N THR A 105 -10.97 15.50 -10.76
CA THR A 105 -11.65 16.73 -10.39
C THR A 105 -11.82 16.64 -8.88
N GLU A 106 -11.00 17.45 -8.20
CA GLU A 106 -11.17 18.02 -6.87
C GLU A 106 -12.25 17.36 -5.99
N HIS A 107 -11.82 16.62 -4.96
CA HIS A 107 -12.69 16.35 -3.82
C HIS A 107 -11.89 16.09 -2.53
N ASP A 108 -12.03 17.05 -1.61
CA ASP A 108 -11.81 17.11 -0.15
C ASP A 108 -10.73 16.24 0.54
N ASP A 109 -9.71 16.96 1.02
CA ASP A 109 -8.48 16.54 1.71
C ASP A 109 -8.62 16.06 3.17
N SER A 110 -9.79 15.57 3.61
CA SER A 110 -9.98 15.27 5.04
C SER A 110 -9.69 13.82 5.47
N ASN A 111 -9.31 12.90 4.58
CA ASN A 111 -9.15 11.47 4.93
C ASN A 111 -7.75 10.85 4.69
N LEU A 112 -6.75 11.63 4.24
CA LEU A 112 -5.47 11.08 3.75
C LEU A 112 -4.47 10.60 4.82
N LYS A 113 -4.80 10.65 6.12
CA LYS A 113 -3.81 10.35 7.18
C LYS A 113 -3.62 8.87 7.50
N LYS A 114 -4.44 7.96 6.96
CA LYS A 114 -4.29 6.50 7.19
C LYS A 114 -3.95 5.69 5.94
N GLU A 115 -4.00 6.32 4.77
CA GLU A 115 -3.86 5.60 3.50
C GLU A 115 -2.44 5.66 2.90
N GLY A 116 -1.63 6.67 3.22
CA GLY A 116 -0.30 6.87 2.62
C GLY A 116 0.71 5.73 2.81
N GLN A 117 0.58 4.91 3.87
CA GLN A 117 1.42 3.72 4.07
C GLN A 117 0.88 2.47 3.35
N SER A 118 -0.44 2.41 3.11
CA SER A 118 -1.11 1.28 2.46
C SER A 118 -0.83 1.26 0.95
N TRP A 119 -0.86 2.43 0.30
CA TRP A 119 -0.59 2.57 -1.13
C TRP A 119 0.86 2.26 -1.51
N GLU A 120 1.85 2.58 -0.66
CA GLU A 120 3.27 2.27 -0.85
C GLU A 120 3.54 0.75 -0.92
N LEU A 121 2.93 -0.01 -0.01
CA LEU A 121 2.97 -1.48 -0.01
C LEU A 121 2.26 -2.05 -1.24
N HIS A 122 1.10 -1.48 -1.60
CA HIS A 122 0.36 -1.86 -2.80
C HIS A 122 1.15 -1.59 -4.09
N ILE A 123 1.88 -0.47 -4.18
CA ILE A 123 2.75 -0.13 -5.31
C ILE A 123 3.94 -1.09 -5.38
N ARG A 124 4.52 -1.47 -4.22
CA ARG A 124 5.62 -2.44 -4.15
C ARG A 124 5.18 -3.84 -4.57
N VAL A 125 4.00 -4.28 -4.12
CA VAL A 125 3.39 -5.57 -4.50
C VAL A 125 3.03 -5.56 -6.00
N TRP A 126 2.45 -4.47 -6.50
CA TRP A 126 2.12 -4.31 -7.93
C TRP A 126 3.37 -4.34 -8.82
N LYS A 127 4.42 -3.61 -8.45
CA LYS A 127 5.70 -3.59 -9.18
C LYS A 127 6.41 -4.96 -9.15
N ALA A 128 6.25 -5.73 -8.08
CA ALA A 128 6.79 -7.09 -7.98
C ALA A 128 6.07 -8.07 -8.93
N ILE A 129 4.76 -7.94 -9.06
CA ILE A 129 3.95 -8.80 -9.95
C ILE A 129 4.27 -8.52 -11.43
N GLN A 130 4.43 -7.25 -11.83
CA GLN A 130 4.73 -6.89 -13.22
C GLN A 130 6.13 -7.30 -13.71
N ARG A 131 7.08 -7.59 -12.81
CA ARG A 131 8.42 -8.08 -13.17
C ARG A 131 8.51 -9.60 -13.32
N THR A 132 7.46 -10.34 -12.98
CA THR A 132 7.46 -11.82 -12.95
C THR A 132 6.59 -12.47 -14.02
N VAL A 133 6.00 -11.68 -14.90
CA VAL A 133 5.28 -12.16 -16.10
C VAL A 133 6.16 -11.78 -17.30
N PRO A 134 6.55 -12.73 -18.18
CA PRO A 134 7.28 -12.41 -19.40
C PRO A 134 6.46 -11.53 -20.36
#